data_AF-A0A970M7J4-F1
#
_entry.id   AF-A0A970M7J4-F1
#
_cell.length_a   1.000
_cell.length_b   1.000
_cell.length_c   1.000
_cell.angle_alpha   90.00
_cell.angle_beta   90.00
_cell.angle_gamma   90.00
#
_symmetry.space_group_name_H-M   'P 1'
#
loop_
_entity.id
_entity.type
_entity.pdbx_description
1 polymer ?
#
loop_
_entity_poly.entity_id
_entity_poly.type
_entity_poly.pdbx_seq_one_letter_code
_entity_poly.pdbx_strand_id
1 'polypeptide(L)'
;MWLTNLELAFLLAHHALPPANSDAGCPWLHKGRCTARAGRAIGCRVFHCRMAPERMADISAAFTREVQRIAEAHQIDLTYAELLESLAALRR
;
A
#
# COMPACT_ATOMS: atom_id res chain seq x y z
N MET A 1 7.65 -1.58 -3.48
CA MET A 1 6.93 -0.55 -2.71
C MET A 1 6.62 -1.11 -1.34
N TRP A 2 6.86 -0.34 -0.28
CA TRP A 2 6.57 -0.76 1.09
C TRP A 2 5.19 -0.26 1.55
N LEU A 3 4.53 -1.07 2.36
CA LEU A 3 3.26 -0.76 3.01
C LEU A 3 3.13 -1.51 4.33
N THR A 4 2.23 -1.04 5.18
CA THR A 4 1.84 -1.73 6.41
C THR A 4 0.90 -2.91 6.14
N ASN A 5 0.86 -3.88 7.06
CA ASN A 5 -0.17 -4.93 7.05
C ASN A 5 -1.60 -4.38 7.07
N LEU A 6 -1.84 -3.25 7.74
CA LEU A 6 -3.14 -2.55 7.71
C LEU A 6 -3.49 -2.00 6.32
N GLU A 7 -2.54 -1.34 5.66
CA GLU A 7 -2.74 -0.86 4.28
C GLU A 7 -2.95 -2.02 3.30
N LEU A 8 -2.24 -3.14 3.49
CA LEU A 8 -2.44 -4.35 2.68
C LEU A 8 -3.84 -4.92 2.89
N ALA A 9 -4.28 -5.04 4.15
CA ALA A 9 -5.63 -5.51 4.47
C ALA A 9 -6.70 -4.59 3.87
N PHE A 10 -6.52 -3.28 3.96
CA PHE A 10 -7.42 -2.31 3.36
C PHE A 10 -7.45 -2.40 1.82
N LEU A 11 -6.29 -2.57 1.19
CA LEU A 11 -6.19 -2.79 -0.26
C LEU A 11 -6.98 -4.03 -0.69
N LEU A 12 -6.82 -5.14 0.03
CA LEU A 12 -7.48 -6.42 -0.28
C LEU A 12 -8.97 -6.45 0.08
N ALA A 13 -9.39 -5.65 1.06
CA ALA A 13 -10.81 -5.44 1.36
C ALA A 13 -11.52 -4.68 0.24
N HIS A 14 -10.81 -3.82 -0.48
CA HIS A 14 -11.36 -3.03 -1.59
C HIS A 14 -11.17 -3.68 -2.96
N HIS A 15 -10.18 -4.58 -3.10
CA HIS A 15 -9.83 -5.21 -4.37
C HIS A 15 -9.50 -6.68 -4.15
N ALA A 16 -10.02 -7.54 -5.02
CA ALA A 16 -9.66 -8.95 -4.99
C ALA A 16 -8.15 -9.14 -5.15
N LEU A 17 -7.63 -10.20 -4.51
CA LEU A 17 -6.26 -10.64 -4.69
C LEU A 17 -6.00 -10.89 -6.19
N PRO A 18 -5.02 -10.23 -6.80
CA PRO A 18 -4.78 -10.35 -8.23
C PRO A 18 -4.15 -11.72 -8.57
N PRO A 19 -4.32 -12.20 -9.82
CA PRO A 19 -3.66 -13.42 -10.29
C PRO A 19 -2.14 -13.36 -10.10
N ALA A 20 -1.49 -14.52 -9.94
CA ALA A 20 -0.05 -14.61 -9.70
C ALA A 20 0.82 -14.04 -10.85
N ASN A 21 0.27 -14.00 -12.07
CA ASN A 21 1.02 -13.76 -13.30
C ASN A 21 0.94 -12.31 -13.79
N SER A 22 0.99 -11.32 -12.89
CA SER A 22 1.17 -9.94 -13.35
C SER A 22 2.65 -9.69 -13.60
N ASP A 23 3.07 -9.88 -14.85
CA ASP A 23 4.41 -9.60 -15.39
C ASP A 23 5.22 -8.56 -14.58
N ALA A 24 6.23 -9.03 -13.83
CA ALA A 24 7.33 -8.29 -13.16
C ALA A 24 7.01 -6.95 -12.45
N GLY A 25 5.75 -6.62 -12.22
CA GLY A 25 5.32 -5.29 -11.81
C GLY A 25 4.07 -5.32 -10.94
N CYS A 26 3.60 -4.14 -10.56
CA CYS A 26 2.39 -4.03 -9.74
C CYS A 26 1.19 -4.61 -10.50
N PRO A 27 0.45 -5.59 -9.94
CA PRO A 27 -0.68 -6.22 -10.61
C PRO A 27 -1.82 -5.27 -10.96
N TRP A 28 -1.91 -4.16 -10.22
CA TRP A 28 -2.91 -3.13 -10.47
C TRP A 28 -2.43 -2.04 -11.42
N LEU A 29 -1.21 -2.13 -11.98
CA LEU A 29 -0.73 -1.19 -12.99
C LEU A 29 -1.12 -1.69 -14.38
N HIS A 30 -2.16 -1.08 -14.96
CA HIS A 30 -2.60 -1.38 -16.32
C HIS A 30 -2.45 -0.15 -17.21
N LYS A 31 -1.63 -0.26 -18.28
CA LYS A 31 -1.38 0.83 -19.25
C LYS A 31 -1.00 2.16 -18.56
N GLY A 32 -0.12 2.11 -17.56
CA GLY A 32 0.33 3.29 -16.80
C GLY A 32 -0.69 3.85 -15.81
N ARG A 33 -1.81 3.16 -15.58
CA ARG A 33 -2.87 3.57 -14.64
C ARG A 33 -3.05 2.54 -13.54
N CYS A 34 -3.19 3.01 -12.31
CA CYS A 34 -3.52 2.15 -11.17
C CYS A 34 -5.02 1.84 -11.17
N THR A 35 -5.38 0.56 -11.30
CA THR A 35 -6.76 0.06 -11.23
C THR A 35 -7.26 -0.05 -9.79
N ALA A 36 -6.37 -0.25 -8.81
CA ALA A 36 -6.67 -0.19 -7.38
C ALA A 36 -6.52 1.22 -6.80
N ARG A 37 -7.06 2.25 -7.47
CA ARG A 37 -6.89 3.65 -7.01
C ARG A 37 -7.53 3.89 -5.64
N ALA A 38 -8.71 3.32 -5.41
CA ALA A 38 -9.30 3.21 -4.08
C ALA A 38 -8.51 2.16 -3.28
N GLY A 39 -8.28 2.31 -1.98
CA GLY A 39 -7.57 1.28 -1.20
C GLY A 39 -6.04 1.25 -1.34
N ARG A 40 -5.42 1.87 -2.35
CA ARG A 40 -3.93 1.91 -2.43
C ARG A 40 -3.30 2.61 -1.21
N ALA A 41 -2.19 2.02 -0.76
CA ALA A 41 -1.29 2.55 0.27
C ALA A 41 -0.80 3.98 -0.03
N ILE A 42 -0.43 4.71 1.01
CA ILE A 42 -0.09 6.14 0.91
C ILE A 42 1.14 6.37 0.02
N GLY A 43 2.14 5.48 0.09
CA GLY A 43 3.35 5.57 -0.74
C GLY A 43 3.04 5.58 -2.24
N CYS A 44 2.02 4.82 -2.66
CA CYS A 44 1.53 4.80 -4.04
C CYS A 44 0.93 6.15 -4.46
N ARG A 45 0.27 6.84 -3.52
CA ARG A 45 -0.42 8.12 -3.76
C ARG A 45 0.59 9.23 -3.94
N VAL A 46 1.46 9.42 -2.96
CA VAL A 46 2.38 10.56 -2.93
C VAL A 46 3.40 10.51 -4.07
N PHE A 47 3.94 9.32 -4.38
CA PHE A 47 4.94 9.14 -5.43
C PHE A 47 4.41 9.51 -6.83
N HIS A 48 3.14 9.18 -7.13
CA HIS A 48 2.55 9.45 -8.43
C HIS A 48 1.89 10.84 -8.56
N CYS A 49 1.83 11.61 -7.47
CA CYS A 49 1.23 12.95 -7.47
C CYS A 49 2.16 14.07 -7.95
N ARG A 50 3.43 13.77 -8.33
CA ARG A 50 4.44 14.76 -8.78
C ARG A 50 4.61 15.95 -7.82
N MET A 51 4.55 15.68 -6.52
CA MET A 51 4.72 16.69 -5.48
C MET A 51 6.20 16.94 -5.17
N ALA A 52 6.49 18.06 -4.51
CA ALA A 52 7.81 18.32 -3.95
C ALA A 52 8.19 17.24 -2.91
N PRO A 53 9.45 16.78 -2.87
CA PRO A 53 9.90 15.72 -1.95
C PRO A 53 9.56 15.95 -0.49
N GLU A 54 9.69 17.18 -0.01
CA GLU A 54 9.42 17.57 1.37
C GLU A 54 7.93 17.37 1.70
N ARG A 55 7.06 17.79 0.78
CA ARG A 55 5.61 17.60 0.92
C ARG A 55 5.20 16.13 0.85
N MET A 56 5.91 15.30 0.08
CA MET A 56 5.67 13.85 0.08
C MET A 56 6.05 13.23 1.43
N ALA A 57 7.17 13.66 2.01
CA ALA A 57 7.62 13.20 3.32
C ALA A 57 6.64 13.62 4.44
N ASP A 58 6.18 14.87 4.44
CA ASP A 58 5.23 15.38 5.42
C ASP A 58 3.91 14.59 5.41
N ILE A 59 3.34 14.36 4.23
CA ILE A 59 2.10 13.60 4.09
C ILE A 59 2.30 12.15 4.50
N SER A 60 3.41 11.53 4.09
CA SER A 60 3.71 10.15 4.46
C SER A 60 3.84 10.01 5.98
N ALA A 61 4.59 10.92 6.63
CA ALA A 61 4.76 10.92 8.08
C ALA A 61 3.44 11.16 8.82
N ALA A 62 2.60 12.08 8.35
CA ALA A 62 1.28 12.32 8.94
C ALA A 62 0.37 11.07 8.84
N PHE A 63 0.37 10.40 7.69
CA PHE A 63 -0.42 9.19 7.49
C PHE A 63 0.12 8.02 8.32
N THR A 64 1.44 7.82 8.35
CA THR A 64 2.07 6.79 9.18
C THR A 64 1.72 6.94 10.65
N ARG A 65 1.74 8.17 11.19
CA ARG A 65 1.32 8.42 12.58
C ARG A 65 -0.13 8.02 12.83
N GLU A 66 -1.02 8.29 11.87
CA GLU A 66 -2.42 7.92 11.99
C GLU A 66 -2.62 6.39 11.95
N VAL A 67 -1.90 5.70 11.06
CA VAL A 67 -1.90 4.23 10.99
C VAL A 67 -1.37 3.62 12.30
N GLN A 68 -0.30 4.18 12.86
CA GLN A 68 0.25 3.76 14.16
C GLN A 68 -0.78 3.95 15.28
N ARG A 69 -1.43 5.11 15.34
CA ARG A 69 -2.48 5.40 16.33
C ARG A 69 -3.64 4.41 16.23
N ILE A 70 -4.07 4.07 15.02
CA ILE A 70 -5.12 3.06 14.79
C ILE A 70 -4.63 1.69 15.25
N ALA A 71 -3.41 1.29 14.90
CA ALA A 71 -2.85 0.01 15.30
C ALA A 71 -2.78 -0.13 16.83
N GLU A 72 -2.29 0.91 17.53
CA GLU A 72 -2.24 0.95 18.99
C GLU A 72 -3.64 0.84 19.62
N ALA A 73 -4.60 1.62 19.12
CA ALA A 73 -5.97 1.63 19.64
C ALA A 73 -6.67 0.26 19.50
N HIS A 74 -6.29 -0.52 18.49
CA HIS A 74 -6.85 -1.85 18.22
C HIS A 74 -5.91 -3.01 18.61
N GLN A 75 -4.79 -2.73 19.28
CA GLN A 75 -3.78 -3.72 19.68
C GLN A 75 -3.29 -4.58 18.50
N ILE A 76 -3.15 -3.97 17.33
CA ILE A 76 -2.68 -4.61 16.11
C ILE A 76 -1.15 -4.50 16.07
N ASP A 77 -0.47 -5.63 15.89
CA ASP A 77 0.96 -5.64 15.60
C ASP A 77 1.19 -5.07 14.20
N LEU A 78 1.76 -3.86 14.13
CA LEU A 78 1.94 -3.13 12.88
C LEU A 78 3.26 -3.56 12.23
N THR A 79 3.17 -4.29 11.13
CA THR A 79 4.34 -4.75 10.36
C THR A 79 4.43 -4.03 9.03
N TYR A 80 5.67 -3.90 8.52
CA TYR A 80 5.96 -3.34 7.20
C TYR A 80 6.55 -4.43 6.31
N ALA A 81 6.09 -4.50 5.08
CA ALA A 81 6.60 -5.43 4.09
C ALA A 81 6.57 -4.84 2.68
N GLU A 82 7.30 -5.46 1.75
CA GLU A 82 7.21 -5.12 0.33
C GLU A 82 5.90 -5.70 -0.25
N LEU A 83 5.23 -4.93 -1.11
CA LEU A 83 3.93 -5.27 -1.67
C LEU A 83 3.92 -6.60 -2.43
N LEU A 84 4.82 -6.79 -3.38
CA LEU A 84 4.87 -7.98 -4.22
C LEU A 84 5.24 -9.21 -3.38
N GLU A 85 6.16 -9.06 -2.43
CA GLU A 85 6.50 -10.12 -1.47
C GLU A 85 5.29 -10.52 -0.62
N SER A 86 4.53 -9.53 -0.11
CA SER A 86 3.33 -9.78 0.68
C SER A 86 2.25 -10.50 -0.13
N LEU A 87 2.04 -10.10 -1.40
CA LEU A 87 1.11 -10.77 -2.30
C LEU A 87 1.56 -12.19 -2.66
N ALA A 88 2.87 -12.44 -2.76
CA ALA A 88 3.40 -13.77 -2.98
C ALA A 88 3.22 -14.66 -1.74
N ALA A 89 3.39 -14.10 -0.53
CA ALA A 89 3.21 -14.82 0.73
C ALA A 89 1.76 -15.28 0.95
N LEU A 90 0.77 -14.47 0.54
CA LEU A 90 -0.66 -14.79 0.64
C LEU A 90 -1.12 -15.94 -0.28
N ARG A 91 -0.27 -16.40 -1.20
CA ARG A 91 -0.57 -17.50 -2.13
C ARG A 91 0.02 -18.84 -1.70
N ARG A 92 0.75 -18.87 -0.59
CA ARG A 92 1.39 -20.08 -0.05
C ARG A 92 0.45 -20.86 0.86
#